data_AF-A0A0L0FVR0-F1
#
_entry.id   AF-A0A0L0FVR0-F1
#
_cell.length_a   1.000
_cell.length_b   1.000
_cell.length_c   1.000
_cell.angle_alpha   90.00
_cell.angle_beta   90.00
_cell.angle_gamma   90.00
#
_symmetry.space_group_name_H-M   'P 1'
#
loop_
_entity.id
_entity.type
_entity.pdbx_description
1 polymer ?
#
loop_
_entity_poly.entity_id
_entity_poly.type
_entity_poly.pdbx_seq_one_letter_code
_entity_poly.pdbx_strand_id
1 'polypeptide(L)'
;MTTVEPSPTPTVSPSPTPSFKDCGIQGCYDDTLSVHSVSLYKYVKEHRKLVREREQIRSDLERAYWDLGKKHERPTMRVGGFLCYGGTIVDSIDYLQDQLKEYNQLVKESKYDGLRYPYGTGFVTFKNFLTASLAASSRLSDNSSAYSTDGAPEPTDVYWPNLRIQSLELTVRTICVKILTFAMVVFFAIPVAFLQSFVTIENFQKWFPSLEDFFNDNAALTAAIKGFLPALILNILIMVKIFITMQWQLLDVIELLITSIKLWFFARTPRERLSAMKPDMPEFAFFASDLIMVYLLGLCFAVIAPLLSPFALLYMAWGYWVRRYQLLYVRVPKFESGGRFWNLFFSRICIVCFSDSHYIISYHIRSHFEHSCIYYKFAS
;
A
#
# COMPACT_ATOMS: atom_id res chain seq x y z
N MET A 1 -11.81 -19.67 4.30
CA MET A 1 -12.49 -19.19 3.08
C MET A 1 -11.51 -19.32 1.93
N THR A 2 -11.92 -19.77 0.75
CA THR A 2 -11.05 -19.83 -0.44
C THR A 2 -11.74 -19.18 -1.63
N THR A 3 -10.99 -18.42 -2.44
CA THR A 3 -11.48 -17.80 -3.67
C THR A 3 -11.14 -18.66 -4.87
N VAL A 4 -12.13 -18.88 -5.76
CA VAL A 4 -11.97 -19.50 -7.08
C VAL A 4 -11.98 -18.39 -8.16
N GLU A 5 -11.40 -18.62 -9.34
CA GLU A 5 -11.44 -17.69 -10.49
C GLU A 5 -11.39 -18.44 -11.84
N PRO A 6 -12.16 -18.07 -12.90
CA PRO A 6 -12.10 -18.71 -14.22
C PRO A 6 -11.57 -17.80 -15.33
N SER A 7 -10.91 -18.38 -16.34
CA SER A 7 -10.42 -17.64 -17.52
C SER A 7 -10.76 -18.32 -18.87
N PRO A 8 -11.24 -17.59 -19.90
CA PRO A 8 -11.12 -17.96 -21.33
C PRO A 8 -9.68 -17.71 -21.85
N THR A 9 -9.16 -18.21 -22.98
CA THR A 9 -9.59 -19.00 -24.18
C THR A 9 -8.30 -19.52 -24.90
N PRO A 10 -8.27 -20.30 -26.01
CA PRO A 10 -9.32 -20.68 -26.98
C PRO A 10 -9.50 -22.20 -27.23
N THR A 11 -10.35 -22.54 -28.20
CA THR A 11 -10.88 -23.89 -28.54
C THR A 11 -9.88 -24.88 -29.15
N VAL A 12 -9.82 -26.08 -28.57
CA VAL A 12 -9.86 -27.37 -29.28
C VAL A 12 -10.78 -28.31 -28.49
N SER A 13 -11.75 -28.94 -29.14
CA SER A 13 -12.69 -29.93 -28.59
C SER A 13 -12.29 -31.35 -29.09
N PRO A 14 -12.75 -32.49 -28.49
CA PRO A 14 -14.01 -32.69 -27.78
C PRO A 14 -13.94 -33.46 -26.44
N SER A 15 -15.12 -33.80 -25.92
CA SER A 15 -15.46 -34.42 -24.62
C SER A 15 -15.55 -33.43 -23.43
N PRO A 16 -16.47 -33.68 -22.47
CA PRO A 16 -17.20 -32.59 -21.84
C PRO A 16 -16.51 -32.06 -20.58
N THR A 17 -15.85 -30.90 -20.69
CA THR A 17 -15.82 -29.98 -19.55
C THR A 17 -17.26 -29.50 -19.30
N PRO A 18 -17.87 -29.75 -18.13
CA PRO A 18 -19.16 -29.16 -17.83
C PRO A 18 -18.97 -27.65 -17.83
N SER A 19 -19.73 -26.96 -18.68
CA SER A 19 -19.85 -25.52 -18.52
C SER A 19 -20.55 -25.29 -17.17
N PHE A 20 -20.16 -24.26 -16.42
CA PHE A 20 -20.81 -23.89 -15.13
C PHE A 20 -22.31 -23.51 -15.26
N LYS A 21 -22.93 -23.76 -16.43
CA LYS A 21 -24.38 -23.72 -16.66
C LYS A 21 -25.08 -24.99 -16.21
N ASP A 22 -24.41 -26.14 -16.28
CA ASP A 22 -25.07 -27.46 -16.16
C ASP A 22 -25.01 -28.01 -14.72
N CYS A 23 -23.95 -27.67 -13.99
CA CYS A 23 -23.88 -27.78 -12.54
C CYS A 23 -23.44 -26.43 -11.98
N GLY A 24 -24.29 -25.82 -11.14
CA GLY A 24 -23.95 -24.55 -10.49
C GLY A 24 -22.73 -24.73 -9.59
N ILE A 25 -21.99 -23.65 -9.34
CA ILE A 25 -20.71 -23.67 -8.58
C ILE A 25 -20.82 -24.45 -7.26
N GLN A 26 -21.98 -24.41 -6.61
CA GLN A 26 -22.25 -25.13 -5.37
C GLN A 26 -22.30 -26.66 -5.54
N GLY A 27 -22.96 -27.18 -6.59
CA GLY A 27 -23.11 -28.62 -6.81
C GLY A 27 -21.79 -29.33 -7.15
N CYS A 28 -20.87 -28.68 -7.89
CA CYS A 28 -19.55 -29.25 -8.17
C CYS A 28 -18.68 -29.45 -6.92
N TYR A 29 -18.93 -28.70 -5.85
CA TYR A 29 -18.14 -28.74 -4.62
C TYR A 29 -18.75 -29.66 -3.55
N ASP A 30 -20.09 -29.73 -3.46
CA ASP A 30 -20.79 -30.53 -2.44
C ASP A 30 -20.50 -32.05 -2.59
N ASP A 31 -20.24 -32.54 -3.81
CA ASP A 31 -19.91 -33.95 -4.09
C ASP A 31 -18.46 -34.35 -3.73
N THR A 32 -17.55 -33.38 -3.49
CA THR A 32 -16.11 -33.65 -3.29
C THR A 32 -15.54 -33.13 -1.98
N LEU A 33 -16.11 -32.07 -1.39
CA LEU A 33 -15.65 -31.49 -0.13
C LEU A 33 -16.83 -31.14 0.79
N SER A 34 -16.59 -31.17 2.11
CA SER A 34 -17.58 -30.77 3.13
C SER A 34 -17.76 -29.25 3.22
N VAL A 35 -18.30 -28.68 2.15
CA VAL A 35 -18.63 -27.25 2.05
C VAL A 35 -19.81 -26.89 2.96
N HIS A 36 -19.81 -25.63 3.40
CA HIS A 36 -20.85 -25.07 4.27
C HIS A 36 -21.65 -23.98 3.55
N SER A 37 -20.99 -23.10 2.77
CA SER A 37 -21.64 -22.12 1.91
C SER A 37 -20.70 -21.58 0.82
N VAL A 38 -21.29 -21.08 -0.26
CA VAL A 38 -20.59 -20.39 -1.36
C VAL A 38 -21.16 -18.98 -1.50
N SER A 39 -20.30 -17.96 -1.63
CA SER A 39 -20.70 -16.54 -1.78
C SER A 39 -20.10 -15.91 -3.04
N LEU A 40 -20.94 -15.29 -3.88
CA LEU A 40 -20.56 -14.80 -5.22
C LEU A 40 -20.34 -13.28 -5.30
N TYR A 41 -19.40 -12.85 -6.15
CA TYR A 41 -18.90 -11.47 -6.15
C TYR A 41 -19.83 -10.41 -6.79
N LYS A 42 -20.56 -10.70 -7.88
CA LYS A 42 -21.33 -9.68 -8.66
C LYS A 42 -22.22 -8.79 -7.78
N TYR A 43 -22.99 -9.49 -6.95
CA TYR A 43 -23.85 -9.00 -5.88
C TYR A 43 -23.24 -7.86 -5.05
N VAL A 44 -21.97 -7.97 -4.67
CA VAL A 44 -21.37 -7.11 -3.64
C VAL A 44 -21.07 -5.70 -4.17
N LYS A 45 -21.03 -5.45 -5.48
CA LYS A 45 -20.77 -4.10 -6.02
C LYS A 45 -22.03 -3.24 -6.04
N GLU A 46 -23.11 -3.74 -6.64
CA GLU A 46 -24.39 -3.03 -6.77
C GLU A 46 -25.05 -2.84 -5.40
N HIS A 47 -25.09 -3.89 -4.59
CA HIS A 47 -25.60 -3.81 -3.21
C HIS A 47 -24.86 -2.74 -2.37
N ARG A 48 -23.52 -2.61 -2.52
CA ARG A 48 -22.76 -1.54 -1.85
C ARG A 48 -22.91 -0.15 -2.45
N LYS A 49 -23.39 -0.02 -3.68
CA LYS A 49 -23.79 1.28 -4.22
C LYS A 49 -25.07 1.73 -3.51
N LEU A 50 -26.09 0.89 -3.52
CA LEU A 50 -27.38 1.13 -2.84
C LEU A 50 -27.21 1.37 -1.32
N VAL A 51 -26.37 0.59 -0.64
CA VAL A 51 -26.08 0.80 0.80
C VAL A 51 -25.37 2.14 1.06
N ARG A 52 -24.46 2.59 0.18
CA ARG A 52 -23.81 3.91 0.34
C ARG A 52 -24.79 5.06 0.11
N GLU A 53 -25.61 4.98 -0.92
CA GLU A 53 -26.66 5.98 -1.21
C GLU A 53 -27.67 6.05 -0.06
N ARG A 54 -28.10 4.90 0.48
CA ARG A 54 -28.94 4.82 1.69
C ARG A 54 -28.29 5.47 2.92
N GLU A 55 -27.00 5.21 3.19
CA GLU A 55 -26.32 5.83 4.33
C GLU A 55 -26.13 7.34 4.14
N GLN A 56 -25.98 7.82 2.91
CA GLN A 56 -25.95 9.26 2.60
C GLN A 56 -27.31 9.92 2.88
N ILE A 57 -28.41 9.37 2.33
CA ILE A 57 -29.78 9.83 2.61
C ILE A 57 -30.07 9.83 4.11
N ARG A 58 -29.63 8.79 4.83
CA ARG A 58 -29.74 8.73 6.29
C ARG A 58 -28.94 9.83 6.99
N SER A 59 -27.73 10.14 6.54
CA SER A 59 -26.93 11.23 7.08
C SER A 59 -27.58 12.60 6.82
N ASP A 60 -28.18 12.80 5.66
CA ASP A 60 -28.92 14.02 5.30
C ASP A 60 -30.19 14.18 6.15
N LEU A 61 -30.90 13.08 6.41
CA LEU A 61 -32.04 13.04 7.34
C LEU A 61 -31.62 13.36 8.78
N GLU A 62 -30.50 12.81 9.26
CA GLU A 62 -29.95 13.13 10.58
C GLU A 62 -29.58 14.63 10.70
N ARG A 63 -29.13 15.29 9.60
CA ARG A 63 -28.93 16.76 9.56
C ARG A 63 -30.24 17.54 9.60
N ALA A 64 -31.27 17.10 8.87
CA ALA A 64 -32.57 17.75 8.86
C ALA A 64 -33.23 17.76 10.27
N TYR A 65 -33.15 16.63 10.99
CA TYR A 65 -33.58 16.56 12.39
C TYR A 65 -32.75 17.45 13.33
N TRP A 66 -31.45 17.58 13.10
CA TRP A 66 -30.59 18.48 13.87
C TRP A 66 -30.95 19.97 13.65
N ASP A 67 -31.17 20.38 12.40
CA ASP A 67 -31.57 21.74 12.07
C ASP A 67 -32.99 22.06 12.61
N LEU A 68 -33.93 21.11 12.60
CA LEU A 68 -35.24 21.23 13.28
C LEU A 68 -35.06 21.44 14.79
N GLY A 69 -34.20 20.67 15.45
CA GLY A 69 -33.94 20.80 16.89
C GLY A 69 -33.30 22.14 17.28
N LYS A 70 -32.58 22.79 16.35
CA LYS A 70 -31.89 24.07 16.58
C LYS A 70 -32.71 25.30 16.21
N LYS A 71 -33.58 25.20 15.19
CA LYS A 71 -34.40 26.33 14.69
C LYS A 71 -35.86 26.26 15.13
N HIS A 72 -36.33 25.11 15.62
CA HIS A 72 -37.74 24.80 15.91
C HIS A 72 -38.69 24.91 14.70
N GLU A 73 -38.16 25.02 13.49
CA GLU A 73 -38.91 25.08 12.22
C GLU A 73 -38.57 23.86 11.36
N ARG A 74 -39.56 23.36 10.59
CA ARG A 74 -39.35 22.24 9.65
C ARG A 74 -38.49 22.70 8.45
N PRO A 75 -37.31 22.09 8.21
CA PRO A 75 -36.46 22.49 7.10
C PRO A 75 -37.05 22.04 5.75
N THR A 76 -37.09 22.96 4.79
CA THR A 76 -37.51 22.68 3.41
C THR A 76 -36.31 22.54 2.47
N MET A 77 -36.45 21.72 1.43
CA MET A 77 -35.45 21.56 0.37
C MET A 77 -36.08 21.73 -1.01
N ARG A 78 -35.28 22.14 -2.00
CA ARG A 78 -35.69 22.18 -3.40
C ARG A 78 -35.32 20.86 -4.09
N VAL A 79 -36.29 20.25 -4.75
CA VAL A 79 -36.13 18.98 -5.49
C VAL A 79 -36.36 19.24 -6.99
N GLY A 80 -35.55 18.64 -7.86
CA GLY A 80 -35.73 18.72 -9.31
C GLY A 80 -35.29 20.04 -9.98
N GLY A 81 -34.36 20.78 -9.37
CA GLY A 81 -33.74 21.99 -9.96
C GLY A 81 -32.27 21.79 -10.33
N PHE A 82 -31.79 22.52 -11.33
CA PHE A 82 -30.37 22.56 -11.70
C PHE A 82 -29.76 23.88 -11.22
N LEU A 83 -28.67 23.83 -10.44
CA LEU A 83 -27.97 25.01 -9.91
C LEU A 83 -28.92 26.03 -9.24
N CYS A 84 -29.84 25.53 -8.40
CA CYS A 84 -30.86 26.30 -7.69
C CYS A 84 -31.94 26.98 -8.55
N TYR A 85 -31.94 26.78 -9.88
CA TYR A 85 -33.01 27.22 -10.79
C TYR A 85 -33.95 26.06 -11.14
N GLY A 86 -35.26 26.33 -11.10
CA GLY A 86 -36.30 25.30 -11.22
C GLY A 86 -36.47 24.43 -9.96
N GLY A 87 -37.43 23.50 -10.02
CA GLY A 87 -37.73 22.57 -8.95
C GLY A 87 -38.78 23.05 -7.94
N THR A 88 -39.42 22.08 -7.26
CA THR A 88 -40.44 22.31 -6.23
C THR A 88 -39.80 22.40 -4.83
N ILE A 89 -40.41 23.18 -3.94
CA ILE A 89 -40.03 23.24 -2.53
C ILE A 89 -40.86 22.19 -1.78
N VAL A 90 -40.20 21.29 -1.06
CA VAL A 90 -40.82 20.16 -0.32
C VAL A 90 -40.26 20.14 1.10
N ASP A 91 -41.00 19.61 2.07
CA ASP A 91 -40.46 19.30 3.40
C ASP A 91 -39.33 18.27 3.26
N SER A 92 -38.14 18.60 3.75
CA SER A 92 -36.98 17.73 3.63
C SER A 92 -37.08 16.48 4.49
N ILE A 93 -37.76 16.52 5.64
CA ILE A 93 -37.84 15.38 6.55
C ILE A 93 -38.70 14.28 5.92
N ASP A 94 -39.90 14.64 5.47
CA ASP A 94 -40.86 13.68 4.91
C ASP A 94 -40.33 13.12 3.58
N TYR A 95 -39.73 13.97 2.72
CA TYR A 95 -39.08 13.53 1.47
C TYR A 95 -37.91 12.56 1.71
N LEU A 96 -37.01 12.87 2.65
CA LEU A 96 -35.87 12.00 2.96
C LEU A 96 -36.31 10.71 3.67
N GLN A 97 -37.41 10.73 4.44
CA GLN A 97 -37.99 9.51 5.00
C GLN A 97 -38.52 8.58 3.90
N ASP A 98 -39.24 9.11 2.91
CA ASP A 98 -39.79 8.30 1.83
C ASP A 98 -38.70 7.75 0.91
N GLN A 99 -37.70 8.56 0.56
CA GLN A 99 -36.48 8.08 -0.11
C GLN A 99 -35.77 7.00 0.71
N LEU A 100 -35.67 7.15 2.04
CA LEU A 100 -35.07 6.13 2.88
C LEU A 100 -35.90 4.83 2.92
N LYS A 101 -37.23 4.88 2.83
CA LYS A 101 -38.09 3.68 2.72
C LYS A 101 -37.85 2.95 1.40
N GLU A 102 -37.84 3.68 0.28
CA GLU A 102 -37.56 3.17 -1.07
C GLU A 102 -36.19 2.48 -1.13
N TYR A 103 -35.12 3.18 -0.72
CA TYR A 103 -33.78 2.59 -0.67
C TYR A 103 -33.66 1.40 0.29
N ASN A 104 -34.46 1.34 1.37
CA ASN A 104 -34.51 0.16 2.24
C ASN A 104 -35.22 -1.04 1.57
N GLN A 105 -36.15 -0.82 0.65
CA GLN A 105 -36.74 -1.89 -0.18
C GLN A 105 -35.73 -2.37 -1.24
N LEU A 106 -35.11 -1.45 -2.00
CA LEU A 106 -34.07 -1.78 -2.98
C LEU A 106 -32.87 -2.53 -2.34
N VAL A 107 -32.45 -2.15 -1.14
CA VAL A 107 -31.40 -2.86 -0.38
C VAL A 107 -31.87 -4.24 0.11
N LYS A 108 -33.18 -4.50 0.26
CA LYS A 108 -33.71 -5.85 0.53
C LYS A 108 -33.82 -6.67 -0.74
N GLU A 109 -34.38 -6.13 -1.81
CA GLU A 109 -34.59 -6.80 -3.10
C GLU A 109 -33.26 -7.21 -3.74
N SER A 110 -32.28 -6.30 -3.74
CA SER A 110 -30.92 -6.61 -4.18
C SER A 110 -30.24 -7.74 -3.39
N LYS A 111 -30.77 -8.17 -2.22
CA LYS A 111 -30.29 -9.37 -1.55
C LYS A 111 -30.68 -10.69 -2.24
N TYR A 112 -31.74 -10.70 -3.02
CA TYR A 112 -32.28 -11.90 -3.64
C TYR A 112 -31.84 -12.06 -5.12
N ASP A 113 -31.62 -10.96 -5.84
CA ASP A 113 -31.15 -11.00 -7.24
C ASP A 113 -29.73 -11.57 -7.44
N GLY A 114 -28.91 -11.63 -6.38
CA GLY A 114 -27.53 -12.09 -6.43
C GLY A 114 -27.32 -13.53 -6.93
N LEU A 115 -28.36 -14.36 -6.87
CA LEU A 115 -28.32 -15.78 -7.28
C LEU A 115 -28.35 -15.97 -8.80
N ARG A 116 -28.67 -14.93 -9.59
CA ARG A 116 -29.06 -15.09 -11.00
C ARG A 116 -27.91 -15.04 -12.01
N TYR A 117 -26.73 -14.56 -11.61
CA TYR A 117 -25.58 -14.39 -12.51
C TYR A 117 -24.24 -14.62 -11.77
N PRO A 118 -23.76 -15.87 -11.65
CA PRO A 118 -22.43 -16.13 -11.14
C PRO A 118 -21.36 -15.58 -12.09
N TYR A 119 -20.53 -14.66 -11.61
CA TYR A 119 -19.12 -14.72 -11.99
C TYR A 119 -18.56 -15.97 -11.34
N GLY A 120 -17.66 -16.69 -12.00
CA GLY A 120 -16.99 -17.84 -11.37
C GLY A 120 -15.94 -17.45 -10.32
N THR A 121 -16.04 -16.24 -9.77
CA THR A 121 -15.29 -15.80 -8.60
C THR A 121 -16.20 -15.82 -7.37
N GLY A 122 -15.81 -16.62 -6.39
CA GLY A 122 -16.63 -16.91 -5.22
C GLY A 122 -15.82 -17.43 -4.04
N PHE A 123 -16.30 -17.13 -2.84
CA PHE A 123 -15.72 -17.56 -1.57
C PHE A 123 -16.40 -18.85 -1.11
N VAL A 124 -15.62 -19.91 -0.87
CA VAL A 124 -16.08 -21.18 -0.31
C VAL A 124 -15.79 -21.20 1.20
N THR A 125 -16.78 -21.58 2.01
CA THR A 125 -16.61 -21.85 3.45
C THR A 125 -16.70 -23.36 3.72
N PHE A 126 -15.92 -23.84 4.69
CA PHE A 126 -15.87 -25.25 5.10
C PHE A 126 -16.21 -25.37 6.58
N LYS A 127 -16.69 -26.55 6.99
CA LYS A 127 -17.02 -26.82 8.41
C LYS A 127 -15.78 -26.88 9.32
N ASN A 128 -14.65 -27.37 8.80
CA ASN A 128 -13.42 -27.56 9.57
C ASN A 128 -12.29 -26.66 9.05
N PHE A 129 -11.45 -26.16 9.96
CA PHE A 129 -10.26 -25.37 9.58
C PHE A 129 -9.26 -26.19 8.75
N LEU A 130 -9.02 -27.45 9.12
CA LEU A 130 -8.08 -28.34 8.42
C LEU A 130 -8.49 -28.60 6.97
N THR A 131 -9.79 -28.77 6.68
CA THR A 131 -10.25 -28.95 5.29
C THR A 131 -10.13 -27.65 4.50
N ALA A 132 -10.34 -26.49 5.13
CA ALA A 132 -10.11 -25.19 4.49
C ALA A 132 -8.63 -24.94 4.17
N SER A 133 -7.70 -25.28 5.07
CA SER A 133 -6.26 -25.13 4.81
C SER A 133 -5.76 -26.13 3.77
N LEU A 134 -6.23 -27.38 3.81
CA LEU A 134 -5.92 -28.37 2.78
C LEU A 134 -6.40 -27.89 1.41
N ALA A 135 -7.68 -27.50 1.29
CA ALA A 135 -8.26 -26.99 0.04
C ALA A 135 -7.56 -25.73 -0.50
N ALA A 136 -7.03 -24.86 0.37
CA ALA A 136 -6.24 -23.69 -0.03
C ALA A 136 -4.82 -24.06 -0.53
N SER A 137 -4.25 -25.16 -0.04
CA SER A 137 -2.91 -25.64 -0.41
C SER A 137 -2.90 -26.68 -1.54
N SER A 138 -4.03 -27.33 -1.82
CA SER A 138 -4.16 -28.41 -2.79
C SER A 138 -4.49 -27.88 -4.19
N ARG A 139 -3.84 -28.43 -5.21
CA ARG A 139 -4.24 -28.24 -6.61
C ARG A 139 -5.50 -29.06 -6.91
N LEU A 140 -6.61 -28.38 -7.18
CA LEU A 140 -7.92 -29.02 -7.43
C LEU A 140 -8.09 -29.60 -8.85
N SER A 141 -7.18 -29.30 -9.80
CA SER A 141 -7.27 -29.79 -11.18
C SER A 141 -5.92 -30.03 -11.86
N ASP A 142 -5.90 -31.02 -12.75
CA ASP A 142 -4.75 -31.34 -13.61
C ASP A 142 -4.27 -30.14 -14.44
N ASN A 143 -5.17 -29.24 -14.85
CA ASN A 143 -4.77 -27.94 -15.39
C ASN A 143 -4.58 -26.92 -14.25
N SER A 144 -3.36 -26.38 -14.11
CA SER A 144 -3.01 -25.40 -13.07
C SER A 144 -3.67 -24.03 -13.26
N SER A 145 -4.15 -23.70 -14.46
CA SER A 145 -4.81 -22.42 -14.76
C SER A 145 -6.34 -22.50 -14.75
N ALA A 146 -6.92 -23.70 -14.62
CA ALA A 146 -8.38 -23.87 -14.60
C ALA A 146 -9.00 -23.46 -13.26
N TYR A 147 -8.36 -23.82 -12.14
CA TYR A 147 -8.74 -23.40 -10.80
C TYR A 147 -7.51 -23.00 -10.01
N SER A 148 -7.46 -21.73 -9.61
CA SER A 148 -6.56 -21.23 -8.58
C SER A 148 -7.30 -21.15 -7.26
N THR A 149 -6.69 -21.64 -6.18
CA THR A 149 -7.17 -21.51 -4.81
C THR A 149 -6.12 -20.78 -3.98
N ASP A 150 -6.55 -19.82 -3.17
CA ASP A 150 -5.74 -19.17 -2.15
C ASP A 150 -6.56 -19.02 -0.86
N GLY A 151 -5.86 -18.92 0.28
CA GLY A 151 -6.47 -18.60 1.56
C GLY A 151 -7.01 -17.18 1.53
N ALA A 152 -8.34 -17.03 1.52
CA ALA A 152 -8.97 -15.73 1.43
C ALA A 152 -8.65 -14.86 2.66
N PRO A 153 -8.40 -13.55 2.48
CA PRO A 153 -8.13 -12.62 3.56
C PRO A 153 -9.42 -12.28 4.33
N GLU A 154 -9.30 -11.50 5.40
CA GLU A 154 -10.44 -11.00 6.18
C GLU A 154 -11.42 -10.19 5.29
N PRO A 155 -12.75 -10.21 5.51
CA PRO A 155 -13.70 -9.51 4.65
C PRO A 155 -13.50 -7.99 4.52
N THR A 156 -12.81 -7.37 5.48
CA THR A 156 -12.35 -5.97 5.45
C THR A 156 -11.20 -5.75 4.46
N ASP A 157 -10.35 -6.75 4.30
CA ASP A 157 -9.04 -6.69 3.63
C ASP A 157 -9.14 -7.10 2.16
N VAL A 158 -10.23 -7.79 1.79
CA VAL A 158 -10.59 -8.08 0.40
C VAL A 158 -10.69 -6.77 -0.38
N TYR A 159 -9.76 -6.52 -1.31
CA TYR A 159 -9.91 -5.41 -2.26
C TYR A 159 -10.87 -5.81 -3.39
N TRP A 160 -12.17 -5.68 -3.08
CA TRP A 160 -13.27 -6.17 -3.89
C TRP A 160 -13.21 -5.83 -5.39
N PRO A 161 -12.85 -4.61 -5.85
CA PRO A 161 -12.80 -4.30 -7.28
C PRO A 161 -11.86 -5.21 -8.10
N ASN A 162 -10.85 -5.82 -7.47
CA ASN A 162 -9.89 -6.70 -8.16
C ASN A 162 -10.43 -8.11 -8.45
N LEU A 163 -11.49 -8.58 -7.75
CA LEU A 163 -12.13 -9.90 -7.96
C LEU A 163 -12.86 -10.07 -9.30
N ARG A 164 -12.65 -9.13 -10.23
CA ARG A 164 -13.18 -9.12 -11.60
C ARG A 164 -12.07 -9.26 -12.66
N ILE A 165 -10.80 -9.15 -12.28
CA ILE A 165 -9.71 -8.99 -13.24
C ILE A 165 -9.28 -10.38 -13.71
N GLN A 166 -9.43 -10.66 -15.01
CA GLN A 166 -8.99 -11.94 -15.59
C GLN A 166 -7.46 -12.08 -15.50
N SER A 167 -6.95 -13.30 -15.34
CA SER A 167 -5.52 -13.58 -15.16
C SER A 167 -4.61 -13.01 -16.27
N LEU A 168 -5.09 -12.94 -17.52
CA LEU A 168 -4.36 -12.28 -18.62
C LEU A 168 -4.29 -10.76 -18.44
N GLU A 169 -5.39 -10.13 -18.02
CA GLU A 169 -5.42 -8.70 -17.70
C GLU A 169 -4.51 -8.38 -16.50
N LEU A 170 -4.50 -9.22 -15.46
CA LEU A 170 -3.53 -9.14 -14.35
C LEU A 170 -2.09 -9.24 -14.85
N THR A 171 -1.80 -10.17 -15.76
CA THR A 171 -0.45 -10.40 -16.31
C THR A 171 0.02 -9.18 -17.12
N VAL A 172 -0.80 -8.70 -18.06
CA VAL A 172 -0.50 -7.49 -18.87
C VAL A 172 -0.30 -6.27 -17.97
N ARG A 173 -1.21 -6.01 -17.03
CA ARG A 173 -1.06 -4.90 -16.07
C ARG A 173 0.23 -5.01 -15.25
N THR A 174 0.58 -6.21 -14.78
CA THR A 174 1.81 -6.45 -14.02
C THR A 174 3.06 -6.19 -14.85
N ILE A 175 3.06 -6.58 -16.13
CA ILE A 175 4.16 -6.29 -17.06
C ILE A 175 4.26 -4.77 -17.31
N CYS A 176 3.14 -4.09 -17.59
CA CYS A 176 3.11 -2.64 -17.78
C CYS A 176 3.63 -1.89 -16.55
N VAL A 177 3.22 -2.27 -15.34
CA VAL A 177 3.70 -1.67 -14.09
C VAL A 177 5.20 -1.90 -13.90
N LYS A 178 5.70 -3.13 -14.14
CA LYS A 178 7.15 -3.42 -14.06
C LYS A 178 7.98 -2.58 -15.05
N ILE A 179 7.51 -2.45 -16.29
CA ILE A 179 8.16 -1.61 -17.32
C ILE A 179 8.15 -0.14 -16.90
N LEU A 180 7.01 0.38 -16.43
CA LEU A 180 6.87 1.76 -15.97
C LEU A 180 7.78 2.06 -14.76
N THR A 181 7.84 1.16 -13.78
CA THR A 181 8.74 1.30 -12.62
C THR A 181 10.21 1.27 -13.04
N PHE A 182 10.59 0.40 -13.97
CA PHE A 182 11.96 0.37 -14.52
C PHE A 182 12.31 1.67 -15.26
N ALA A 183 11.42 2.15 -16.13
CA ALA A 183 11.59 3.42 -16.84
C ALA A 183 11.70 4.61 -15.86
N MET A 184 10.90 4.63 -14.80
CA MET A 184 11.00 5.63 -13.73
C MET A 184 12.38 5.60 -13.05
N VAL A 185 12.90 4.43 -12.69
CA VAL A 185 14.25 4.31 -12.08
C VAL A 185 15.34 4.82 -13.01
N VAL A 186 15.30 4.45 -14.30
CA VAL A 186 16.27 4.93 -15.31
C VAL A 186 16.17 6.45 -15.51
N PHE A 187 14.95 7.01 -15.55
CA PHE A 187 14.73 8.45 -15.66
C PHE A 187 15.28 9.20 -14.43
N PHE A 188 15.02 8.70 -13.22
CA PHE A 188 15.53 9.30 -11.97
C PHE A 188 17.05 9.17 -11.81
N ALA A 189 17.72 8.28 -12.54
CA ALA A 189 19.18 8.24 -12.57
C ALA A 189 19.80 9.51 -13.21
N ILE A 190 19.08 10.20 -14.11
CA ILE A 190 19.58 11.40 -14.78
C ILE A 190 19.74 12.57 -13.80
N PRO A 191 18.73 12.98 -12.99
CA PRO A 191 18.92 13.96 -11.92
C PRO A 191 19.97 13.55 -10.89
N VAL A 192 20.05 12.26 -10.52
CA VAL A 192 21.04 11.79 -9.54
C VAL A 192 22.46 11.92 -10.07
N ALA A 193 22.72 11.55 -11.33
CA ALA A 193 24.01 11.73 -11.98
C ALA A 193 24.37 13.21 -12.15
N PHE A 194 23.39 14.07 -12.45
CA PHE A 194 23.57 15.52 -12.52
C PHE A 194 23.91 16.13 -11.15
N LEU A 195 23.21 15.74 -10.09
CA LEU A 195 23.54 16.16 -8.72
C LEU A 195 24.95 15.68 -8.31
N GLN A 196 25.30 14.44 -8.64
CA GLN A 196 26.62 13.89 -8.35
C GLN A 196 27.75 14.65 -9.07
N SER A 197 27.49 15.22 -10.26
CA SER A 197 28.50 15.97 -11.02
C SER A 197 28.88 17.33 -10.39
N PHE A 198 28.06 17.87 -9.48
CA PHE A 198 28.42 19.02 -8.64
C PHE A 198 29.23 18.63 -7.40
N VAL A 199 29.14 17.37 -6.95
CA VAL A 199 29.84 16.86 -5.77
C VAL A 199 31.27 16.39 -6.11
N THR A 200 31.57 16.13 -7.39
CA THR A 200 32.92 15.76 -7.83
C THR A 200 33.88 16.96 -7.78
N ILE A 201 34.97 16.81 -7.02
CA ILE A 201 35.91 17.89 -6.73
C ILE A 201 36.62 18.42 -7.97
N GLU A 202 36.83 17.59 -8.99
CA GLU A 202 37.39 18.02 -10.29
C GLU A 202 36.48 18.99 -11.05
N ASN A 203 35.15 18.94 -10.82
CA ASN A 203 34.22 19.93 -11.35
C ASN A 203 34.10 21.14 -10.42
N PHE A 204 34.16 20.92 -9.10
CA PHE A 204 34.16 22.00 -8.11
C PHE A 204 35.37 22.94 -8.25
N GLN A 205 36.57 22.39 -8.45
CA GLN A 205 37.79 23.17 -8.70
C GLN A 205 37.68 24.00 -10.00
N LYS A 206 37.11 23.43 -11.08
CA LYS A 206 36.85 24.17 -12.34
C LYS A 206 35.85 25.32 -12.18
N TRP A 207 34.90 25.21 -11.26
CA TRP A 207 33.90 26.26 -11.00
C TRP A 207 34.40 27.33 -10.02
N PHE A 208 35.36 26.99 -9.14
CA PHE A 208 35.96 27.91 -8.17
C PHE A 208 37.50 27.88 -8.24
N PRO A 209 38.12 28.49 -9.26
CA PRO A 209 39.58 28.46 -9.42
C PRO A 209 40.34 29.08 -8.23
N SER A 210 39.75 30.03 -7.51
CA SER A 210 40.35 30.60 -6.29
C SER A 210 40.49 29.63 -5.11
N LEU A 211 39.92 28.41 -5.21
CA LEU A 211 40.12 27.33 -4.24
C LEU A 211 41.14 26.29 -4.71
N GLU A 212 41.62 26.36 -5.96
CA GLU A 212 42.56 25.38 -6.52
C GLU A 212 43.91 25.40 -5.76
N ASP A 213 44.47 26.58 -5.52
CA ASP A 213 45.69 26.76 -4.72
C ASP A 213 45.54 26.15 -3.31
N PHE A 214 44.42 26.45 -2.63
CA PHE A 214 44.13 25.95 -1.27
C PHE A 214 44.03 24.41 -1.20
N PHE A 215 43.46 23.77 -2.24
CA PHE A 215 43.37 22.31 -2.33
C PHE A 215 44.72 21.65 -2.73
N ASN A 216 45.56 22.34 -3.49
CA ASN A 216 46.87 21.85 -3.91
C ASN A 216 47.89 21.95 -2.77
N ASP A 217 47.86 23.02 -1.98
CA ASP A 217 48.73 23.21 -0.81
C ASP A 217 48.50 22.14 0.29
N ASN A 218 47.28 21.60 0.39
CA ASN A 218 46.88 20.67 1.45
C ASN A 218 46.39 19.33 0.89
N ALA A 219 47.30 18.52 0.36
CA ALA A 219 47.01 17.18 -0.18
C ALA A 219 46.21 16.28 0.81
N ALA A 220 46.50 16.37 2.11
CA ALA A 220 45.76 15.65 3.15
C ALA A 220 44.30 16.11 3.29
N LEU A 221 44.04 17.42 3.18
CA LEU A 221 42.68 18.00 3.22
C LEU A 221 41.89 17.63 1.97
N THR A 222 42.53 17.65 0.80
CA THR A 222 41.93 17.19 -0.47
C THR A 222 41.59 15.70 -0.45
N ALA A 223 42.45 14.86 0.14
CA ALA A 223 42.16 13.44 0.34
C ALA A 223 41.02 13.23 1.36
N ALA A 224 41.03 13.95 2.47
CA ALA A 224 39.98 13.89 3.49
C ALA A 224 38.62 14.30 2.91
N ILE A 225 38.53 15.38 2.12
CA ILE A 225 37.27 15.83 1.52
C ILE A 225 36.80 14.82 0.45
N LYS A 226 37.70 14.27 -0.37
CA LYS A 226 37.39 13.20 -1.35
C LYS A 226 36.77 11.95 -0.69
N GLY A 227 37.30 11.51 0.45
CA GLY A 227 36.81 10.30 1.14
C GLY A 227 35.66 10.53 2.13
N PHE A 228 35.67 11.64 2.85
CA PHE A 228 34.82 11.85 4.04
C PHE A 228 33.60 12.73 3.78
N LEU A 229 33.68 13.72 2.87
CA LEU A 229 32.57 14.68 2.67
C LEU A 229 31.26 14.00 2.23
N PRO A 230 31.23 13.02 1.30
CA PRO A 230 29.98 12.35 0.93
C PRO A 230 29.36 11.57 2.09
N ALA A 231 30.20 10.90 2.90
CA ALA A 231 29.76 10.19 4.10
C ALA A 231 29.24 11.17 5.18
N LEU A 232 29.89 12.32 5.35
CA LEU A 232 29.47 13.38 6.28
C LEU A 232 28.11 13.95 5.88
N ILE A 233 27.91 14.27 4.58
CA ILE A 233 26.61 14.72 4.05
C ILE A 233 25.52 13.67 4.30
N LEU A 234 25.79 12.39 4.04
CA LEU A 234 24.83 11.32 4.27
C LEU A 234 24.47 11.16 5.77
N ASN A 235 25.45 11.29 6.67
CA ASN A 235 25.23 11.33 8.12
C ASN A 235 24.33 12.51 8.53
N ILE A 236 24.60 13.72 8.00
CA ILE A 236 23.75 14.90 8.25
C ILE A 236 22.33 14.66 7.74
N LEU A 237 22.15 14.11 6.54
CA LEU A 237 20.82 13.82 5.99
C LEU A 237 20.03 12.81 6.85
N ILE A 238 20.68 11.77 7.39
CA ILE A 238 20.04 10.85 8.34
C ILE A 238 19.71 11.57 9.66
N MET A 239 20.59 12.42 10.18
CA MET A 239 20.30 13.20 11.40
C MET A 239 19.15 14.17 11.21
N VAL A 240 19.12 14.93 10.11
CA VAL A 240 18.00 15.80 9.74
C VAL A 240 16.70 14.98 9.64
N LYS A 241 16.76 13.77 9.09
CA LYS A 241 15.63 12.84 9.08
C LYS A 241 15.19 12.43 10.51
N ILE A 242 16.13 12.07 11.40
CA ILE A 242 15.86 11.75 12.82
C ILE A 242 15.15 12.90 13.55
N PHE A 243 15.55 14.16 13.30
CA PHE A 243 15.03 15.35 13.98
C PHE A 243 13.77 15.96 13.36
N ILE A 244 13.48 15.63 12.11
CA ILE A 244 12.29 16.08 11.39
C ILE A 244 11.24 14.95 11.39
N THR A 245 11.44 13.90 10.61
CA THR A 245 10.33 13.00 10.23
C THR A 245 9.70 12.29 11.42
N MET A 246 10.48 11.94 12.44
CA MET A 246 9.98 11.21 13.61
C MET A 246 9.17 12.09 14.56
N GLN A 247 9.53 13.36 14.68
CA GLN A 247 8.81 14.36 15.48
C GLN A 247 7.51 14.74 14.76
N TRP A 248 7.57 15.02 13.45
CA TRP A 248 6.38 15.25 12.63
C TRP A 248 5.41 14.06 12.69
N GLN A 249 5.91 12.83 12.68
CA GLN A 249 5.10 11.62 12.89
C GLN A 249 4.51 11.55 14.31
N LEU A 250 5.31 11.80 15.35
CA LEU A 250 4.86 11.73 16.74
C LEU A 250 3.71 12.72 17.04
N LEU A 251 3.78 13.93 16.47
CA LEU A 251 2.73 14.96 16.66
C LEU A 251 1.48 14.74 15.79
N ASP A 252 1.57 13.97 14.70
CA ASP A 252 0.48 13.70 13.73
C ASP A 252 -0.30 14.97 13.25
N VAL A 253 0.44 16.06 13.06
CA VAL A 253 -0.09 17.43 12.88
C VAL A 253 -1.10 17.52 11.73
N ILE A 254 -0.88 16.78 10.64
CA ILE A 254 -1.72 16.84 9.44
C ILE A 254 -3.11 16.27 9.72
N GLU A 255 -3.22 15.09 10.33
CA GLU A 255 -4.53 14.48 10.59
C GLU A 255 -5.29 15.21 11.71
N LEU A 256 -4.57 15.77 12.70
CA LEU A 256 -5.16 16.68 13.69
C LEU A 256 -5.72 17.96 13.05
N LEU A 257 -5.00 18.56 12.10
CA LEU A 257 -5.47 19.74 11.35
C LEU A 257 -6.72 19.40 10.54
N ILE A 258 -6.67 18.31 9.77
CA ILE A 258 -7.79 17.84 8.94
C ILE A 258 -9.00 17.52 9.82
N THR A 259 -8.81 16.82 10.94
CA THR A 259 -9.88 16.49 11.90
C THR A 259 -10.48 17.73 12.54
N SER A 260 -9.65 18.71 12.92
CA SER A 260 -10.11 20.00 13.44
C SER A 260 -10.96 20.77 12.42
N ILE A 261 -10.53 20.81 11.14
CA ILE A 261 -11.29 21.43 10.04
C ILE A 261 -12.61 20.68 9.80
N LYS A 262 -12.59 19.34 9.72
CA LYS A 262 -13.80 18.49 9.59
C LYS A 262 -14.79 18.77 10.73
N LEU A 263 -14.33 18.84 11.97
CA LEU A 263 -15.15 19.07 13.16
C LEU A 263 -15.72 20.50 13.25
N TRP A 264 -14.96 21.51 12.81
CA TRP A 264 -15.39 22.90 12.86
C TRP A 264 -16.37 23.27 11.74
N PHE A 265 -16.07 22.88 10.49
CA PHE A 265 -16.85 23.28 9.32
C PHE A 265 -17.99 22.32 8.96
N PHE A 266 -17.79 21.00 9.09
CA PHE A 266 -18.65 20.00 8.45
C PHE A 266 -19.45 19.15 9.43
N ALA A 267 -18.90 18.77 10.59
CA ALA A 267 -19.53 17.81 11.49
C ALA A 267 -20.62 18.44 12.38
N ARG A 268 -21.87 18.43 11.90
CA ARG A 268 -23.04 18.95 12.62
C ARG A 268 -23.64 17.92 13.56
N THR A 269 -23.88 16.69 13.07
CA THR A 269 -24.56 15.65 13.85
C THR A 269 -23.59 14.94 14.80
N PRO A 270 -24.06 14.33 15.91
CA PRO A 270 -23.18 13.54 16.79
C PRO A 270 -22.53 12.36 16.05
N ARG A 271 -23.22 11.77 15.06
CA ARG A 271 -22.69 10.68 14.23
C ARG A 271 -21.57 11.17 13.30
N GLU A 272 -21.71 12.35 12.71
CA GLU A 272 -20.67 12.96 11.88
C GLU A 272 -19.44 13.29 12.72
N ARG A 273 -19.62 13.85 13.92
CA ARG A 273 -18.52 14.11 14.87
C ARG A 273 -17.80 12.82 15.25
N LEU A 274 -18.53 11.76 15.58
CA LEU A 274 -17.95 10.45 15.84
C LEU A 274 -17.19 9.91 14.61
N SER A 275 -17.70 10.09 13.40
CA SER A 275 -17.00 9.65 12.18
C SER A 275 -15.75 10.48 11.84
N ALA A 276 -15.74 11.78 12.16
CA ALA A 276 -14.59 12.65 12.00
C ALA A 276 -13.50 12.38 13.05
N MET A 277 -13.89 11.93 14.25
CA MET A 277 -12.98 11.51 15.33
C MET A 277 -12.45 10.07 15.19
N LYS A 278 -12.85 9.31 14.15
CA LYS A 278 -12.29 7.98 13.93
C LYS A 278 -10.81 8.11 13.55
N PRO A 279 -9.90 7.41 14.24
CA PRO A 279 -8.49 7.44 13.88
C PRO A 279 -8.30 6.84 12.49
N ASP A 280 -7.42 7.46 11.69
CA ASP A 280 -7.08 6.86 10.41
C ASP A 280 -6.06 5.71 10.56
N MET A 281 -5.95 4.91 9.52
CA MET A 281 -5.01 3.80 9.45
C MET A 281 -3.57 4.32 9.31
N PRO A 282 -2.58 3.66 9.94
CA PRO A 282 -1.19 3.99 9.67
C PRO A 282 -0.85 3.65 8.22
N GLU A 283 -0.16 4.56 7.51
CA GLU A 283 0.36 4.34 6.17
C GLU A 283 1.51 3.32 6.16
N PHE A 284 1.17 2.04 6.35
CA PHE A 284 2.14 0.94 6.39
C PHE A 284 3.09 0.91 5.19
N ALA A 285 2.60 1.27 3.99
CA ALA A 285 3.43 1.31 2.79
C ALA A 285 4.57 2.34 2.90
N PHE A 286 4.28 3.55 3.40
CA PHE A 286 5.29 4.58 3.62
C PHE A 286 6.24 4.18 4.77
N PHE A 287 5.70 3.83 5.94
CA PHE A 287 6.52 3.49 7.11
C PHE A 287 7.44 2.28 6.90
N ALA A 288 6.97 1.27 6.16
CA ALA A 288 7.77 0.08 5.91
C ALA A 288 8.83 0.30 4.82
N SER A 289 8.50 1.04 3.76
CA SER A 289 9.48 1.44 2.73
C SER A 289 10.59 2.31 3.34
N ASP A 290 10.21 3.25 4.20
CA ASP A 290 11.11 4.18 4.88
C ASP A 290 12.03 3.48 5.89
N LEU A 291 11.49 2.52 6.67
CA LEU A 291 12.26 1.65 7.55
C LEU A 291 13.28 0.84 6.75
N ILE A 292 12.83 0.17 5.69
CA ILE A 292 13.68 -0.66 4.82
C ILE A 292 14.80 0.19 4.24
N MET A 293 14.51 1.38 3.72
CA MET A 293 15.51 2.26 3.12
C MET A 293 16.65 2.57 4.08
N VAL A 294 16.37 3.04 5.30
CA VAL A 294 17.43 3.38 6.28
C VAL A 294 18.16 2.14 6.78
N TYR A 295 17.44 1.02 6.95
CA TYR A 295 18.04 -0.23 7.38
C TYR A 295 19.03 -0.79 6.34
N LEU A 296 18.63 -0.88 5.07
CA LEU A 296 19.51 -1.35 4.00
C LEU A 296 20.68 -0.39 3.79
N LEU A 297 20.46 0.93 3.81
CA LEU A 297 21.53 1.93 3.75
C LEU A 297 22.55 1.75 4.90
N GLY A 298 22.06 1.54 6.13
CA GLY A 298 22.90 1.31 7.31
C GLY A 298 23.74 0.03 7.22
N LEU A 299 23.23 -1.01 6.55
CA LEU A 299 23.97 -2.24 6.26
C LEU A 299 25.01 -2.03 5.15
N CYS A 300 24.61 -1.55 3.96
CA CYS A 300 25.51 -1.38 2.81
C CYS A 300 26.74 -0.52 3.15
N PHE A 301 26.55 0.52 3.96
CA PHE A 301 27.62 1.42 4.39
C PHE A 301 28.33 1.00 5.68
N ALA A 302 27.92 -0.08 6.36
CA ALA A 302 28.56 -0.53 7.61
C ALA A 302 30.06 -0.83 7.44
N VAL A 303 30.46 -1.29 6.24
CA VAL A 303 31.85 -1.60 5.88
C VAL A 303 32.62 -0.38 5.37
N ILE A 304 31.96 0.45 4.55
CA ILE A 304 32.60 1.57 3.84
C ILE A 304 32.72 2.80 4.76
N ALA A 305 31.69 3.09 5.54
CA ALA A 305 31.56 4.26 6.39
C ALA A 305 30.93 3.85 7.74
N PRO A 306 31.68 3.17 8.63
CA PRO A 306 31.14 2.55 9.85
C PRO A 306 30.44 3.54 10.79
N LEU A 307 30.74 4.84 10.68
CA LEU A 307 30.08 5.92 11.41
C LEU A 307 28.58 6.09 11.03
N LEU A 308 28.15 5.67 9.83
CA LEU A 308 26.75 5.76 9.40
C LEU A 308 25.85 4.76 10.16
N SER A 309 26.37 3.58 10.45
CA SER A 309 25.65 2.47 11.09
C SER A 309 25.06 2.84 12.48
N PRO A 310 25.81 3.46 13.43
CA PRO A 310 25.22 3.88 14.70
C PRO A 310 24.14 4.96 14.55
N PHE A 311 24.23 5.88 13.58
CA PHE A 311 23.15 6.84 13.33
C PHE A 311 21.90 6.19 12.72
N ALA A 312 22.07 5.22 11.82
CA ALA A 312 20.97 4.40 11.31
C ALA A 312 20.31 3.55 12.43
N LEU A 313 21.10 3.04 13.37
CA LEU A 313 20.61 2.32 14.56
C LEU A 313 19.85 3.26 15.51
N LEU A 314 20.35 4.47 15.75
CA LEU A 314 19.65 5.50 16.53
C LEU A 314 18.32 5.90 15.88
N TYR A 315 18.25 6.04 14.55
CA TYR A 315 17.00 6.24 13.81
C TYR A 315 16.02 5.08 14.04
N MET A 316 16.50 3.84 13.98
CA MET A 316 15.66 2.65 14.21
C MET A 316 15.15 2.59 15.65
N ALA A 317 16.01 2.86 16.63
CA ALA A 317 15.66 2.85 18.04
C ALA A 317 14.63 3.96 18.37
N TRP A 318 14.86 5.19 17.92
CA TRP A 318 13.91 6.29 18.12
C TRP A 318 12.58 6.02 17.40
N GLY A 319 12.64 5.58 16.14
CA GLY A 319 11.46 5.22 15.37
C GLY A 319 10.70 4.01 15.93
N TYR A 320 11.35 3.11 16.66
CA TYR A 320 10.67 2.04 17.41
C TYR A 320 9.78 2.63 18.52
N TRP A 321 10.32 3.55 19.33
CA TRP A 321 9.55 4.19 20.40
C TRP A 321 8.36 5.00 19.87
N VAL A 322 8.58 5.84 18.86
CA VAL A 322 7.52 6.67 18.25
C VAL A 322 6.40 5.81 17.65
N ARG A 323 6.75 4.79 16.85
CA ARG A 323 5.73 3.93 16.20
C ARG A 323 5.03 3.01 17.20
N ARG A 324 5.73 2.53 18.23
CA ARG A 324 5.11 1.80 19.35
C ARG A 324 4.08 2.67 20.08
N TYR A 325 4.39 3.94 20.34
CA TYR A 325 3.43 4.89 20.92
C TYR A 325 2.21 5.10 20.02
N GLN A 326 2.42 5.38 18.73
CA GLN A 326 1.32 5.58 17.76
C GLN A 326 0.38 4.37 17.68
N LEU A 327 0.91 3.15 17.64
CA LEU A 327 0.12 1.91 17.55
C LEU A 327 -0.62 1.56 18.86
N LEU A 328 -0.14 2.04 20.01
CA LEU A 328 -0.79 1.80 21.30
C LEU A 328 -1.89 2.81 21.63
N TYR A 329 -1.76 4.06 21.18
CA TYR A 329 -2.62 5.16 21.65
C TYR A 329 -3.37 5.93 20.57
N VAL A 330 -2.90 5.96 19.32
CA VAL A 330 -3.41 6.90 18.30
C VAL A 330 -4.08 6.19 17.13
N ARG A 331 -3.44 5.16 16.56
CA ARG A 331 -3.84 4.58 15.27
C ARG A 331 -4.25 3.13 15.40
N VAL A 332 -5.32 2.76 14.70
CA VAL A 332 -5.88 1.40 14.71
C VAL A 332 -5.63 0.74 13.34
N PRO A 333 -4.99 -0.44 13.26
CA PRO A 333 -4.89 -1.19 12.01
C PRO A 333 -6.28 -1.63 11.56
N LYS A 334 -6.58 -1.47 10.26
CA LYS A 334 -7.84 -1.91 9.65
C LYS A 334 -7.75 -3.29 8.97
N PHE A 335 -6.55 -3.83 8.88
CA PHE A 335 -6.21 -5.08 8.19
C PHE A 335 -5.06 -5.78 8.91
N GLU A 336 -5.05 -7.11 8.88
CA GLU A 336 -4.03 -7.92 9.56
C GLU A 336 -3.20 -8.74 8.56
N SER A 337 -1.95 -8.33 8.36
CA SER A 337 -1.07 -8.92 7.33
C SER A 337 -0.55 -10.33 7.66
N GLY A 338 -0.81 -10.84 8.88
CA GLY A 338 -0.32 -12.14 9.35
C GLY A 338 1.20 -12.30 9.33
N GLY A 339 1.96 -11.19 9.39
CA GLY A 339 3.42 -11.21 9.30
C GLY A 339 3.98 -11.46 7.90
N ARG A 340 3.16 -11.53 6.83
CA ARG A 340 3.62 -11.79 5.45
C ARG A 340 4.73 -10.83 4.96
N PHE A 341 4.79 -9.61 5.51
CA PHE A 341 5.81 -8.62 5.22
C PHE A 341 7.24 -9.03 5.68
N TRP A 342 7.36 -9.91 6.68
CA TRP A 342 8.65 -10.39 7.18
C TRP A 342 9.47 -11.09 6.10
N ASN A 343 8.84 -11.90 5.26
CA ASN A 343 9.51 -12.63 4.18
C ASN A 343 10.12 -11.66 3.17
N LEU A 344 9.41 -10.57 2.84
CA LEU A 344 9.94 -9.51 1.97
C LEU A 344 11.14 -8.81 2.62
N PHE A 345 11.05 -8.49 3.92
CA PHE A 345 12.14 -7.87 4.68
C PHE A 345 13.39 -8.77 4.66
N PHE A 346 13.26 -10.01 5.12
CA PHE A 346 14.33 -11.00 5.19
C PHE A 346 15.02 -11.23 3.84
N SER A 347 14.24 -11.41 2.75
CA SER A 347 14.82 -11.56 1.40
C SER A 347 15.65 -10.35 0.97
N ARG A 348 15.29 -9.12 1.36
CA ARG A 348 16.09 -7.92 1.06
C ARG A 348 17.39 -7.87 1.88
N ILE A 349 17.37 -8.31 3.13
CA ILE A 349 18.60 -8.43 3.96
C ILE A 349 19.58 -9.39 3.31
N CYS A 350 19.13 -10.60 2.95
CA CYS A 350 19.99 -11.60 2.32
C CYS A 350 20.64 -11.08 1.03
N ILE A 351 19.89 -10.34 0.20
CA ILE A 351 20.42 -9.73 -1.03
C ILE A 351 21.51 -8.68 -0.71
N VAL A 352 21.31 -7.82 0.30
CA VAL A 352 22.30 -6.81 0.68
C VAL A 352 23.56 -7.44 1.28
N CYS A 353 23.43 -8.37 2.23
CA CYS A 353 24.59 -9.07 2.78
C CYS A 353 25.37 -9.85 1.71
N PHE A 354 24.68 -10.36 0.69
CA PHE A 354 25.31 -10.99 -0.47
C PHE A 354 26.01 -9.97 -1.38
N SER A 355 25.43 -8.80 -1.67
CA SER A 355 26.13 -7.76 -2.43
C SER A 355 27.34 -7.23 -1.70
N ASP A 356 27.23 -7.00 -0.39
CA ASP A 356 28.32 -6.46 0.44
C ASP A 356 29.51 -7.44 0.48
N SER A 357 29.27 -8.74 0.58
CA SER A 357 30.35 -9.74 0.51
C SER A 357 31.06 -9.73 -0.85
N HIS A 358 30.35 -9.53 -1.97
CA HIS A 358 30.95 -9.40 -3.29
C HIS A 358 31.77 -8.11 -3.43
N TYR A 359 31.31 -6.99 -2.86
CA TYR A 359 32.07 -5.75 -2.83
C TYR A 359 33.36 -5.89 -2.01
N ILE A 360 33.30 -6.53 -0.82
CA ILE A 360 34.48 -6.77 0.03
C ILE A 360 35.51 -7.65 -0.69
N ILE A 361 35.07 -8.76 -1.29
CA ILE A 361 35.94 -9.68 -2.04
C ILE A 361 36.60 -8.93 -3.21
N SER A 362 35.83 -8.15 -3.97
CA SER A 362 36.35 -7.35 -5.09
C SER A 362 37.38 -6.32 -4.64
N TYR A 363 37.15 -5.65 -3.51
CA TYR A 363 38.09 -4.69 -2.93
C TYR A 363 39.39 -5.38 -2.48
N HIS A 364 39.28 -6.54 -1.80
CA HIS A 364 40.44 -7.30 -1.33
C HIS A 364 41.29 -7.80 -2.50
N ILE A 365 40.67 -8.39 -3.54
CA ILE A 365 41.34 -8.81 -4.77
C ILE A 365 42.09 -7.61 -5.39
N ARG A 366 41.43 -6.46 -5.53
CA ARG A 366 42.04 -5.25 -6.06
C ARG A 366 43.27 -4.82 -5.25
N SER A 367 43.17 -4.76 -3.91
CA SER A 367 44.32 -4.40 -3.07
C SER A 367 45.50 -5.36 -3.24
N HIS A 368 45.24 -6.67 -3.39
CA HIS A 368 46.29 -7.66 -3.59
C HIS A 368 46.99 -7.47 -4.95
N PHE A 369 46.26 -7.14 -6.01
CA PHE A 369 46.85 -6.81 -7.31
C PHE A 369 47.65 -5.50 -7.28
N GLU A 370 47.15 -4.45 -6.62
CA GLU A 370 47.88 -3.18 -6.47
C GLU A 370 49.20 -3.37 -5.71
N HIS A 371 49.21 -4.13 -4.60
CA HIS A 371 50.43 -4.50 -3.90
C HIS A 371 51.39 -5.32 -4.78
N SER A 372 50.91 -6.35 -5.48
CA SER A 372 51.75 -7.16 -6.38
C SER A 372 52.40 -6.34 -7.49
N CYS A 373 51.66 -5.40 -8.11
CA CYS A 373 52.19 -4.50 -9.12
C CYS A 373 53.26 -3.55 -8.57
N ILE A 374 53.13 -3.08 -7.33
CA ILE A 374 54.15 -2.24 -6.68
C ILE A 374 55.44 -3.05 -6.48
N TYR A 375 55.36 -4.30 -5.99
CA TYR A 375 56.53 -5.16 -5.84
C TYR A 375 57.25 -5.42 -7.17
N TYR A 376 56.51 -5.71 -8.25
CA TYR A 376 57.12 -5.88 -9.58
C TYR A 376 57.78 -4.61 -10.12
N LYS A 377 57.21 -3.42 -9.83
CA LYS A 377 57.74 -2.13 -10.27
C LYS A 377 58.95 -1.63 -9.45
N PHE A 378 59.24 -2.27 -8.31
CA PHE A 378 60.47 -2.08 -7.52
C PHE A 378 61.53 -3.17 -7.80
N ALA A 379 61.17 -4.25 -8.50
CA ALA A 379 62.08 -5.35 -8.86
C ALA A 379 62.66 -5.22 -10.29
N SER A 380 62.26 -4.20 -11.03
CA SER A 380 62.74 -3.80 -12.36
C SER A 380 63.50 -2.48 -12.30
#